data_AF-A0A2N8KDP3-F1
#
_entry.id   AF-A0A2N8KDP3-F1
#
_cell.length_a   1.000
_cell.length_b   1.000
_cell.length_c   1.000
_cell.angle_alpha   90.00
_cell.angle_beta   90.00
_cell.angle_gamma   90.00
#
_symmetry.space_group_name_H-M   'P 1'
#
loop_
_entity.id
_entity.type
_entity.pdbx_description
1 polymer ?
#
loop_
_entity_poly.entity_id
_entity_poly.type
_entity_poly.pdbx_seq_one_letter_code
_entity_poly.pdbx_strand_id
1 'polypeptide(L)'
;MADCLHMFRGYRVPLETVEAVRQAIIDTARRVDVRALREIVEPALVPVDPWPSTSRDEAARCAVSAFLFDAVRAGLVKRRVNAWQLPAWYRVRKSPGAA
;
A
#
# COMPACT_ATOMS: atom_id res chain seq x y z
N MET A 1 4.07 8.48 12.63
CA MET A 1 2.98 8.34 11.64
C MET A 1 1.73 8.52 12.45
N ALA A 2 0.93 9.55 12.16
CA ALA A 2 -0.26 9.81 12.98
C ALA A 2 -1.12 8.54 13.01
N ASP A 3 -1.69 8.27 14.19
CA ASP A 3 -2.61 7.18 14.55
C ASP A 3 -3.94 7.29 13.76
N CYS A 4 -3.85 7.46 12.44
CA CYS A 4 -4.98 7.52 11.55
C CYS A 4 -5.56 6.11 11.51
N LEU A 5 -6.69 5.92 12.18
CA LEU A 5 -7.58 4.78 12.01
C LEU A 5 -7.58 4.36 10.53
N HIS A 6 -6.87 3.27 10.20
CA HIS A 6 -6.76 2.74 8.85
C HIS A 6 -8.06 2.02 8.48
N MET A 7 -9.16 2.76 8.52
CA MET A 7 -10.48 2.30 8.14
C MET A 7 -10.73 2.59 6.67
N PHE A 8 -10.97 1.54 5.91
CA PHE A 8 -11.30 1.60 4.49
C PHE A 8 -12.62 0.90 4.27
N ARG A 9 -13.65 1.67 3.87
CA ARG A 9 -14.98 1.14 3.52
C ARG A 9 -15.63 0.28 4.61
N GLY A 10 -15.39 0.62 5.88
CA GLY A 10 -15.91 -0.13 7.03
C GLY A 10 -15.05 -1.30 7.50
N TYR A 11 -13.88 -1.50 6.89
CA TYR A 11 -12.88 -2.47 7.33
C TYR A 11 -11.71 -1.75 7.99
N ARG A 12 -11.25 -2.24 9.14
CA ARG A 12 -10.03 -1.77 9.80
C ARG A 12 -8.84 -2.60 9.33
N VAL A 13 -7.75 -1.92 8.97
CA VAL A 13 -6.45 -2.56 8.76
C VAL A 13 -5.70 -2.57 10.10
N PRO A 14 -5.27 -3.75 10.60
CA PRO A 14 -4.41 -3.86 11.77
C PRO A 14 -3.07 -3.14 11.55
N LEU A 15 -2.51 -2.56 12.61
CA LEU A 15 -1.23 -1.86 12.54
C LEU A 15 -0.10 -2.81 12.08
N GLU A 16 -0.10 -4.05 12.55
CA GLU A 16 0.84 -5.09 12.13
C GLU A 16 0.86 -5.28 10.60
N THR A 17 -0.30 -5.19 9.96
CA THR A 17 -0.44 -5.34 8.50
C THR A 17 0.10 -4.10 7.80
N VAL A 18 -0.10 -2.91 8.36
CA VAL A 18 0.47 -1.66 7.84
C VAL A 18 2.00 -1.73 7.86
N GLU A 19 2.56 -2.21 8.97
CA GLU A 19 4.00 -2.38 9.12
C GLU A 19 4.54 -3.45 8.16
N ALA A 20 3.85 -4.57 8.00
CA ALA A 20 4.21 -5.62 7.05
C ALA A 20 4.19 -5.10 5.60
N VAL A 21 3.15 -4.36 5.20
CA VAL A 21 3.06 -3.73 3.88
C VAL A 21 4.18 -2.72 3.67
N ARG A 22 4.48 -1.90 4.68
CA ARG A 22 5.59 -0.95 4.62
C ARG A 22 6.92 -1.67 4.45
N GLN A 23 7.14 -2.74 5.21
CA GLN A 23 8.36 -3.53 5.12
C GLN A 23 8.48 -4.22 3.74
N ALA A 24 7.39 -4.74 3.18
CA ALA A 24 7.36 -5.32 1.83
C ALA A 24 7.70 -4.27 0.75
N ILE A 25 7.23 -3.04 0.89
CA ILE A 25 7.60 -1.92 0.01
C ILE A 25 9.09 -1.59 0.12
N ILE A 26 9.66 -1.63 1.34
CA ILE A 26 11.08 -1.37 1.60
C ILE A 26 11.96 -2.50 1.05
N ASP A 27 11.56 -3.75 1.23
CA ASP A 27 12.30 -4.94 0.79
C ASP A 27 12.34 -5.06 -0.74
N THR A 28 11.29 -4.59 -1.42
CA THR A 28 11.18 -4.60 -2.88
C THR A 28 12.44 -4.03 -3.55
N ALA A 29 13.08 -4.82 -4.43
CA ALA A 29 14.33 -4.43 -5.08
C ALA A 29 14.16 -3.38 -6.22
N ARG A 30 13.03 -3.39 -6.93
CA ARG A 30 12.79 -2.51 -8.09
C ARG A 30 11.34 -2.04 -8.25
N ARG A 31 10.40 -2.95 -8.43
CA ARG A 31 8.98 -2.67 -8.72
C ARG A 31 8.12 -3.24 -7.61
N VAL A 32 7.26 -2.41 -7.05
CA VAL A 32 6.30 -2.86 -6.04
C VAL A 32 5.20 -3.66 -6.71
N ASP A 33 4.99 -4.88 -6.22
CA ASP A 33 3.89 -5.73 -6.66
C ASP A 33 2.62 -5.40 -5.88
N VAL A 34 1.73 -4.63 -6.50
CA VAL A 34 0.46 -4.21 -5.91
C VAL A 34 -0.44 -5.41 -5.59
N ARG A 35 -0.34 -6.49 -6.38
CA ARG A 35 -1.13 -7.70 -6.13
C ARG A 35 -0.63 -8.41 -4.88
N ALA A 36 0.69 -8.58 -4.75
CA ALA A 36 1.28 -9.19 -3.55
C ALA A 36 0.95 -8.39 -2.28
N LEU A 37 0.99 -7.05 -2.36
CA LEU A 37 0.56 -6.21 -1.24
C LEU A 37 -0.92 -6.42 -0.88
N ARG A 38 -1.78 -6.64 -1.88
CA ARG A 38 -3.19 -6.89 -1.64
C ARG A 38 -3.45 -8.25 -1.02
N GLU A 39 -2.71 -9.27 -1.44
CA GLU A 39 -2.76 -10.62 -0.85
C GLU A 39 -2.32 -10.63 0.63
N ILE A 40 -1.49 -9.67 1.06
CA ILE A 40 -1.16 -9.45 2.48
C ILE A 40 -2.30 -8.75 3.22
N VAL A 41 -2.89 -7.70 2.63
CA VAL A 41 -3.89 -6.86 3.31
C VAL A 41 -5.25 -7.53 3.40
N GLU A 42 -5.72 -8.15 2.32
CA GLU A 42 -7.06 -8.72 2.22
C GLU A 42 -7.43 -9.67 3.37
N PRO A 43 -6.62 -10.71 3.69
CA PRO A 43 -6.96 -11.63 4.78
C PRO A 43 -6.89 -10.98 6.17
N ALA A 44 -6.11 -9.91 6.33
CA ALA A 44 -5.92 -9.23 7.60
C ALA A 44 -6.98 -8.14 7.89
N LEU A 45 -7.85 -7.82 6.91
CA LEU A 45 -8.90 -6.83 7.08
C LEU A 45 -9.93 -7.29 8.11
N VAL A 46 -10.10 -6.49 9.16
CA VAL A 46 -11.11 -6.73 10.20
C VAL A 46 -12.39 -5.97 9.83
N PRO A 47 -13.52 -6.65 9.58
CA PRO A 47 -14.80 -5.97 9.37
C PRO A 47 -15.24 -5.30 10.67
N VAL A 48 -15.55 -4.01 10.61
CA VAL A 48 -16.10 -3.25 11.75
C VAL A 48 -17.55 -2.88 11.44
N ASP A 49 -17.77 -2.20 10.32
CA ASP A 49 -19.09 -1.85 9.79
C ASP A 49 -18.99 -1.74 8.25
N PRO A 50 -18.84 -2.87 7.55
CA PRO A 50 -18.59 -2.87 6.11
C PRO A 50 -19.78 -2.29 5.35
N TRP A 51 -19.48 -1.43 4.37
CA TRP A 51 -20.55 -0.85 3.55
C TRP A 51 -21.27 -1.95 2.76
N PRO A 52 -22.61 -1.88 2.61
CA PRO A 52 -23.42 -2.96 2.06
C PRO A 52 -23.07 -3.36 0.62
N SER A 53 -22.43 -2.46 -0.14
CA SER A 53 -21.99 -2.72 -1.52
C SER A 53 -20.48 -2.91 -1.65
N THR A 54 -19.72 -2.99 -0.56
CA THR A 54 -18.26 -3.08 -0.61
C THR A 54 -17.73 -4.44 -0.19
N SER A 55 -17.05 -5.10 -1.13
CA SER A 55 -16.30 -6.33 -0.91
C SER A 55 -15.00 -6.08 -0.13
N ARG A 56 -14.54 -7.08 0.63
CA ARG A 56 -13.23 -7.07 1.29
C ARG A 56 -12.08 -6.84 0.30
N ASP A 57 -12.18 -7.46 -0.87
CA ASP A 57 -11.34 -7.25 -2.05
C ASP A 57 -11.15 -5.75 -2.39
N GLU A 58 -12.24 -5.00 -2.38
CA GLU A 58 -12.28 -3.59 -2.77
C GLU A 58 -11.78 -2.68 -1.66
N ALA A 59 -12.11 -3.00 -0.40
CA ALA A 59 -11.49 -2.36 0.76
C ALA A 59 -9.96 -2.54 0.77
N ALA A 60 -9.47 -3.73 0.41
CA ALA A 60 -8.03 -4.00 0.29
C ALA A 60 -7.39 -3.18 -0.84
N ARG A 61 -8.06 -3.00 -1.99
CA ARG A 61 -7.58 -2.10 -3.06
C ARG A 61 -7.44 -0.66 -2.57
N CYS A 62 -8.45 -0.15 -1.85
CA CYS A 62 -8.41 1.19 -1.28
C CYS A 62 -7.27 1.35 -0.29
N ALA A 63 -7.09 0.39 0.62
CA ALA A 63 -6.02 0.39 1.60
C ALA A 63 -4.63 0.40 0.94
N VAL A 64 -4.37 -0.51 0.00
CA VAL A 64 -3.09 -0.59 -0.72
C VAL A 64 -2.83 0.70 -1.51
N SER A 65 -3.84 1.29 -2.15
CA SER A 65 -3.70 2.56 -2.86
C SER A 65 -3.29 3.70 -1.91
N ALA A 66 -3.90 3.77 -0.73
CA ALA A 66 -3.55 4.74 0.30
C ALA A 66 -2.11 4.52 0.82
N PHE A 67 -1.72 3.28 1.11
CA PHE A 67 -0.35 2.96 1.53
C PHE A 67 0.70 3.32 0.48
N LEU A 68 0.41 3.06 -0.80
CA LEU A 68 1.30 3.45 -1.89
C LEU A 68 1.38 4.97 -2.02
N PHE A 69 0.28 5.69 -1.79
CA PHE A 69 0.27 7.15 -1.78
C PHE A 69 1.13 7.71 -0.63
N ASP A 70 0.98 7.16 0.58
CA ASP A 70 1.83 7.52 1.73
C ASP A 70 3.30 7.18 1.48
N ALA A 71 3.59 6.03 0.85
CA ALA A 71 4.95 5.64 0.49
C ALA A 71 5.57 6.58 -0.58
N VAL A 72 4.76 7.09 -1.52
CA VAL A 72 5.19 8.15 -2.44
C VAL A 72 5.47 9.44 -1.69
N ARG A 73 4.58 9.84 -0.76
CA ARG A 73 4.75 11.04 0.06
C ARG A 73 5.99 10.96 0.96
N ALA A 74 6.30 9.77 1.45
CA ALA A 74 7.50 9.48 2.25
C ALA A 74 8.79 9.33 1.40
N GLY A 75 8.70 9.45 0.06
CA GLY A 75 9.85 9.33 -0.84
C GLY A 75 10.43 7.92 -0.95
N LEU A 76 9.71 6.89 -0.49
CA LEU A 76 10.15 5.48 -0.56
C LEU A 76 9.97 4.91 -1.98
N VAL A 77 8.90 5.32 -2.66
CA VAL A 77 8.56 4.87 -4.02
C VAL A 77 8.20 6.05 -4.90
N LYS A 78 8.41 5.89 -6.21
CA LYS A 78 8.02 6.84 -7.25
C LYS A 78 6.98 6.18 -8.13
N ARG A 79 5.83 6.83 -8.29
CA ARG A 79 4.84 6.47 -9.30
C ARG A 79 5.38 6.84 -10.68
N ARG A 80 5.43 5.87 -11.58
CA ARG A 80 5.68 6.05 -13.01
C ARG A 80 4.55 5.42 -13.79
N VAL A 81 4.38 5.83 -15.03
CA VAL A 81 3.46 5.19 -15.96
C VAL A 81 4.26 4.17 -16.76
N ASN A 82 3.82 2.91 -16.81
CA ASN A 82 4.49 1.88 -17.60
C ASN A 82 4.13 2.01 -19.10
N ALA A 83 4.74 1.19 -19.95
CA ALA A 83 4.49 1.20 -21.40
C ALA A 83 3.01 0.98 -21.80
N TRP A 84 2.20 0.45 -20.88
CA TRP A 84 0.77 0.18 -21.06
C TRP A 84 -0.13 1.28 -20.46
N GLN A 85 0.42 2.45 -20.16
CA GLN A 85 -0.26 3.55 -19.47
C GLN A 85 -0.80 3.22 -18.07
N LEU A 86 -0.40 2.08 -17.50
CA LEU A 86 -0.81 1.69 -16.16
C LEU A 86 0.13 2.31 -15.12
N PRO A 87 -0.40 2.80 -13.99
CA PRO A 87 0.43 3.26 -12.89
C PRO A 87 1.27 2.10 -12.35
N ALA A 88 2.57 2.32 -12.25
CA ALA A 88 3.54 1.40 -11.71
C ALA A 88 4.38 2.12 -10.64
N TRP A 89 4.63 1.45 -9.53
CA TRP A 89 5.37 2.00 -8.40
C TRP A 89 6.76 1.39 -8.37
N TYR A 90 7.77 2.26 -8.41
CA TYR A 90 9.18 1.87 -8.41
C TYR A 90 9.83 2.37 -7.13
N ARG A 91 10.67 1.55 -6.51
CA ARG A 91 11.45 2.00 -5.36
C ARG A 91 12.35 3.16 -5.77
N VAL A 92 12.37 4.22 -4.95
CA VAL A 92 13.38 5.26 -5.08
C VAL A 92 14.68 4.66 -4.58
N ARG A 93 15.61 4.36 -5.49
CA ARG A 93 17.00 4.10 -5.10
C ARG A 93 17.51 5.40 -4.49
N LYS A 94 17.93 5.37 -3.22
CA LYS A 94 18.83 6.40 -2.69
C LYS A 94 19.99 6.47 -3.68
N SER A 95 20.19 7.62 -4.30
CA SER A 95 21.41 7.87 -5.06
C SER A 95 22.59 7.60 -4.12
N PRO A 96 23.58 6.77 -4.50
CA PRO A 96 24.85 6.73 -3.81
C PRO A 96 25.53 8.06 -4.12
N GLY A 97 25.33 9.06 -3.27
CA GLY A 97 25.69 10.44 -3.59
C GLY A 97 25.35 11.40 -2.47
N ALA A 98 26.01 11.22 -1.34
CA ALA A 98 26.50 12.34 -0.53
C ALA A 98 27.82 11.84 0.06
N ALA A 99 28.89 12.48 -0.42
CA ALA A 99 30.29 12.25 -0.07
C ALA A 99 30.58 12.66 1.39
#